data_AF-A0A956P0R4-F1
#
_entry.id   AF-A0A956P0R4-F1
#
_cell.length_a   1.000
_cell.length_b   1.000
_cell.length_c   1.000
_cell.angle_alpha   90.00
_cell.angle_beta   90.00
_cell.angle_gamma   90.00
#
_symmetry.space_group_name_H-M   'P 1'
#
loop_
_entity.id
_entity.type
_entity.pdbx_description
1 polymer ?
#
loop_
_entity_poly.entity_id
_entity_poly.type
_entity_poly.pdbx_seq_one_letter_code
_entity_poly.pdbx_strand_id
1 'polypeptide(L)'
;SLAIGGTEGGASVLEQTTAFATLANSGTHTENYMIESIESSTGEIIYEHETKSNPVFTPQTAYLTIDMLRDVLDAGTATDVKSQLNFSTDLAGKTGTSENEKDIWFIASTPKVTLSSWIGYDNSVKENYLDEYSGPGNSGRRNRAYWAQLANAINNANSSIIGSGQSFQQPGGIVSSTVNEKTGTKAGKVKLGTGKEIVVSGETVSELFNSQYLPKGATYNFALGANNKDLKDFWNGIVTAEAKEKAEKAKTEAEAKKKAENEAKADAKKKAEEEAKAKSDAKAKAEEEARKKVEEEAKAKADAEAKALAEEEAKKETDSE
;
A
#
# COMPACT_ATOMS: atom_id res chain seq x y z
N SER A 1 -7.24 -22.18 -23.81
CA SER A 1 -6.41 -20.95 -23.86
C SER A 1 -7.13 -19.74 -24.46
N LEU A 2 -8.45 -19.75 -24.64
CA LEU A 2 -9.18 -18.65 -25.29
C LEU A 2 -8.97 -17.29 -24.58
N ALA A 3 -9.06 -17.25 -23.24
CA ALA A 3 -8.87 -16.04 -22.44
C ALA A 3 -7.44 -15.44 -22.51
N ILE A 4 -6.46 -16.21 -22.97
CA ILE A 4 -5.07 -15.76 -23.19
C ILE A 4 -4.74 -15.59 -24.69
N GLY A 5 -5.75 -15.53 -25.55
CA GLY A 5 -5.59 -15.24 -26.98
C GLY A 5 -5.42 -16.47 -27.89
N GLY A 6 -5.54 -17.69 -27.35
CA GLY A 6 -5.47 -18.92 -28.15
C GLY A 6 -6.70 -19.09 -29.05
N THR A 7 -6.62 -18.56 -30.27
CA THR A 7 -7.66 -18.58 -31.31
C THR A 7 -7.06 -19.07 -32.63
N GLU A 8 -7.91 -19.50 -33.58
CA GLU A 8 -7.44 -20.02 -34.88
C GLU A 8 -6.95 -18.91 -35.82
N GLY A 9 -7.55 -17.72 -35.76
CA GLY A 9 -7.27 -16.60 -36.69
C GLY A 9 -6.75 -15.32 -36.06
N GLY A 10 -6.61 -15.25 -34.73
CA GLY A 10 -6.31 -14.00 -34.04
C GLY A 10 -7.44 -12.97 -34.14
N ALA A 11 -7.13 -11.73 -33.78
CA ALA A 11 -8.02 -10.58 -33.97
C ALA A 11 -7.24 -9.47 -34.67
N SER A 12 -7.90 -8.78 -35.60
CA SER A 12 -7.36 -7.59 -36.25
C SER A 12 -7.20 -6.44 -35.27
N VAL A 13 -6.34 -5.47 -35.63
CA VAL A 13 -6.19 -4.24 -34.85
C VAL A 13 -7.52 -3.49 -34.73
N LEU A 14 -8.33 -3.51 -35.79
CA LEU A 14 -9.65 -2.88 -35.80
C LEU A 14 -10.60 -3.55 -34.80
N GLU A 15 -10.72 -4.88 -34.82
CA GLU A 15 -11.58 -5.62 -33.88
C GLU A 15 -11.18 -5.38 -32.42
N GLN A 16 -9.88 -5.41 -32.11
CA GLN A 16 -9.39 -5.13 -30.76
C GLN A 16 -9.66 -3.68 -30.35
N THR A 17 -9.45 -2.73 -31.26
CA THR A 17 -9.75 -1.31 -31.01
C THR A 17 -11.22 -1.12 -30.69
N THR A 18 -12.11 -1.69 -31.49
CA THR A 18 -13.56 -1.57 -31.31
C THR A 18 -14.04 -2.28 -30.03
N ALA A 19 -13.40 -3.39 -29.64
CA ALA A 19 -13.71 -4.07 -28.38
C ALA A 19 -13.35 -3.20 -27.16
N PHE A 20 -12.16 -2.57 -27.14
CA PHE A 20 -11.79 -1.65 -26.06
C PHE A 20 -12.60 -0.35 -26.09
N ALA A 21 -12.95 0.15 -27.28
CA ALA A 21 -13.84 1.30 -27.44
C ALA A 21 -15.23 1.01 -26.86
N THR A 22 -15.71 -0.24 -26.93
CA THR A 22 -16.98 -0.66 -26.30
C THR A 22 -16.93 -0.48 -24.78
N LEU A 23 -15.81 -0.84 -24.13
CA LEU A 23 -15.63 -0.63 -22.69
C LEU A 23 -15.55 0.86 -22.34
N ALA A 24 -14.78 1.62 -23.13
CA ALA A 24 -14.65 3.07 -22.97
C ALA A 24 -16.01 3.79 -23.17
N ASN A 25 -16.86 3.27 -24.05
CA ASN A 25 -18.19 3.79 -24.36
C ASN A 25 -19.28 3.22 -23.43
N SER A 26 -18.98 3.10 -22.13
CA SER A 26 -19.91 2.64 -21.09
C SER A 26 -20.57 1.27 -21.39
N GLY A 27 -19.86 0.40 -22.12
CA GLY A 27 -20.33 -0.95 -22.46
C GLY A 27 -21.16 -1.04 -23.74
N THR A 28 -21.36 0.07 -24.46
CA THR A 28 -22.11 0.08 -25.73
C THR A 28 -21.17 -0.06 -26.90
N HIS A 29 -21.34 -1.12 -27.69
CA HIS A 29 -20.61 -1.32 -28.93
C HIS A 29 -21.26 -0.49 -30.04
N THR A 30 -20.47 0.30 -30.74
CA THR A 30 -20.90 1.03 -31.94
C THR A 30 -20.10 0.51 -33.12
N GLU A 31 -20.79 0.15 -34.20
CA GLU A 31 -20.16 -0.38 -35.41
C GLU A 31 -19.15 0.64 -35.97
N ASN A 32 -17.91 0.19 -36.17
CA ASN A 32 -16.87 1.05 -36.74
C ASN A 32 -17.12 1.28 -38.24
N TYR A 33 -16.88 2.50 -38.71
CA TYR A 33 -17.00 2.84 -40.12
C TYR A 33 -15.93 3.86 -40.53
N MET A 34 -15.66 3.94 -41.83
CA MET A 34 -14.70 4.88 -42.42
C MET A 34 -15.38 5.82 -43.44
N ILE A 35 -16.47 5.37 -44.05
CA ILE A 35 -17.20 6.10 -45.07
C ILE A 35 -18.50 6.61 -44.45
N GLU A 36 -18.64 7.92 -44.29
CA GLU A 36 -19.85 8.56 -43.76
C GLU A 36 -20.95 8.58 -44.83
N SER A 37 -20.63 9.04 -46.03
CA SER A 37 -21.57 9.09 -47.14
C SER A 37 -20.85 8.96 -48.50
N ILE A 38 -21.61 8.53 -49.51
CA ILE A 38 -21.19 8.51 -50.92
C ILE A 38 -22.24 9.29 -51.70
N GLU A 39 -21.81 10.37 -52.34
CA GLU A 39 -22.68 11.26 -53.12
C GLU A 39 -22.28 11.19 -54.61
N SER A 40 -23.28 11.21 -55.49
CA SER A 40 -23.07 11.29 -56.93
C SER A 40 -22.61 12.70 -57.35
N SER A 41 -22.11 12.84 -58.58
CA SER A 41 -21.76 14.17 -59.14
C SER A 41 -22.97 15.11 -59.29
N THR A 42 -24.19 14.60 -59.23
CA THR A 42 -25.44 15.39 -59.29
C THR A 42 -25.99 15.74 -57.92
N GLY A 43 -25.34 15.27 -56.85
CA GLY A 43 -25.75 15.49 -55.47
C GLY A 43 -26.71 14.47 -54.87
N GLU A 44 -26.85 13.30 -55.51
CA GLU A 44 -27.68 12.22 -54.99
C GLU A 44 -26.90 11.39 -53.97
N ILE A 45 -27.45 11.19 -52.77
CA ILE A 45 -26.85 10.31 -51.75
C ILE A 45 -27.07 8.86 -52.17
N ILE A 46 -25.98 8.17 -52.52
CA ILE A 46 -25.94 6.74 -52.90
C ILE A 46 -25.82 5.86 -51.65
N TYR A 47 -25.10 6.35 -50.64
CA TYR A 47 -24.88 5.69 -49.38
C TYR A 47 -24.76 6.72 -48.26
N GLU A 48 -25.31 6.42 -47.11
CA GLU A 48 -25.12 7.15 -45.86
C GLU A 48 -25.00 6.12 -44.74
N HIS A 49 -24.05 6.33 -43.83
CA HIS A 49 -23.80 5.39 -42.74
C HIS A 49 -24.92 5.47 -41.70
N GLU A 50 -25.59 4.34 -41.48
CA GLU A 50 -26.54 4.19 -40.38
C GLU A 50 -25.81 3.68 -39.12
N THR A 51 -25.73 4.51 -38.09
CA THR A 51 -25.10 4.13 -36.82
C THR A 51 -25.88 3.00 -36.14
N LYS A 52 -25.23 1.85 -36.00
CA LYS A 52 -25.75 0.72 -35.21
C LYS A 52 -25.01 0.64 -33.89
N SER A 53 -25.77 0.66 -32.80
CA SER A 53 -25.25 0.55 -31.44
C SER A 53 -25.94 -0.59 -30.68
N ASN A 54 -25.15 -1.39 -29.97
CA ASN A 54 -25.61 -2.55 -29.21
C ASN A 54 -25.03 -2.51 -27.78
N PRO A 55 -25.84 -2.48 -26.71
CA PRO A 55 -25.36 -2.62 -25.34
C PRO A 55 -24.80 -4.03 -25.12
N VAL A 56 -23.48 -4.15 -24.90
CA VAL A 56 -22.79 -5.43 -24.65
C VAL A 56 -22.58 -5.64 -23.16
N PHE A 57 -22.18 -4.58 -22.45
CA PHE A 57 -21.99 -4.59 -21.00
C PHE A 57 -22.86 -3.54 -20.33
N THR A 58 -23.18 -3.77 -19.06
CA THR A 58 -23.75 -2.69 -18.23
C THR A 58 -22.71 -1.58 -18.05
N PRO A 59 -23.13 -0.31 -17.87
CA PRO A 59 -22.20 0.77 -17.57
C PRO A 59 -21.32 0.47 -16.35
N GLN A 60 -21.87 -0.17 -15.32
CA GLN A 60 -21.14 -0.56 -14.11
C GLN A 60 -20.03 -1.57 -14.42
N THR A 61 -20.33 -2.61 -15.20
CA THR A 61 -19.33 -3.59 -15.63
C THR A 61 -18.23 -2.93 -16.44
N ALA A 62 -18.60 -2.11 -17.44
CA ALA A 62 -17.63 -1.42 -18.28
C ALA A 62 -16.72 -0.49 -17.46
N TYR A 63 -17.30 0.30 -16.55
CA TYR A 63 -16.54 1.21 -15.69
C TYR A 63 -15.58 0.46 -14.74
N LEU A 64 -16.04 -0.62 -14.09
CA LEU A 64 -15.16 -1.43 -13.24
C LEU A 64 -14.03 -2.09 -14.04
N THR A 65 -14.28 -2.49 -15.29
CA THR A 65 -13.22 -2.97 -16.18
C THR A 65 -12.24 -1.85 -16.53
N ILE A 66 -12.72 -0.65 -16.87
CA ILE A 66 -11.87 0.51 -17.11
C ILE A 66 -11.03 0.83 -15.87
N ASP A 67 -11.60 0.73 -14.67
CA ASP A 67 -10.90 0.95 -13.41
C ASP A 67 -9.74 -0.02 -13.22
N MET A 68 -9.98 -1.32 -13.38
CA MET A 68 -8.91 -2.33 -13.36
C MET A 68 -7.86 -2.12 -14.46
N LEU A 69 -8.24 -1.54 -15.60
CA LEU A 69 -7.32 -1.23 -16.69
C LEU A 69 -6.47 0.01 -16.43
N ARG A 70 -6.82 0.88 -15.47
CA ARG A 70 -5.94 1.97 -15.02
C ARG A 70 -4.72 1.44 -14.27
N ASP A 71 -4.92 0.40 -13.44
CA ASP A 71 -3.85 -0.22 -12.65
C ASP A 71 -2.72 -0.79 -13.51
N VAL A 72 -3.03 -1.20 -14.74
CA VAL A 72 -2.01 -1.64 -15.71
C VAL A 72 -0.97 -0.53 -15.99
N LEU A 73 -1.42 0.73 -15.95
CA LEU A 73 -0.59 1.92 -16.16
C LEU A 73 -0.06 2.51 -14.85
N ASP A 74 -0.68 2.23 -13.71
CA ASP A 74 -0.25 2.80 -12.42
C ASP A 74 0.74 1.89 -11.67
N ALA A 75 0.52 0.59 -11.71
CA ALA A 75 1.36 -0.40 -11.02
C ALA A 75 1.69 -1.65 -11.87
N GLY A 76 1.19 -1.73 -13.10
CA GLY A 76 1.30 -2.92 -13.94
C GLY A 76 2.40 -2.88 -15.01
N THR A 77 2.12 -3.51 -16.14
CA THR A 77 3.08 -3.71 -17.23
C THR A 77 3.34 -2.48 -18.09
N ALA A 78 2.51 -1.44 -17.98
CA ALA A 78 2.55 -0.23 -18.82
C ALA A 78 2.85 1.06 -18.03
N THR A 79 3.49 0.95 -16.86
CA THR A 79 3.84 2.10 -16.00
C THR A 79 4.73 3.15 -16.65
N ASP A 80 5.45 2.78 -17.72
CA ASP A 80 6.28 3.69 -18.50
C ASP A 80 5.49 4.59 -19.47
N VAL A 81 4.20 4.34 -19.74
CA VAL A 81 3.47 5.07 -20.79
C VAL A 81 3.18 6.51 -20.40
N LYS A 82 2.66 6.74 -19.19
CA LYS A 82 2.19 8.08 -18.77
C LYS A 82 3.31 9.13 -18.81
N SER A 83 4.56 8.75 -18.51
CA SER A 83 5.70 9.67 -18.53
C SER A 83 6.20 10.04 -19.94
N GLN A 84 5.74 9.32 -20.97
CA GLN A 84 6.09 9.58 -22.37
C GLN A 84 5.07 10.49 -23.07
N LEU A 85 3.94 10.81 -22.43
CA LEU A 85 2.88 11.60 -23.02
C LEU A 85 3.10 13.09 -22.79
N ASN A 86 2.77 13.91 -23.79
CA ASN A 86 2.79 15.37 -23.71
C ASN A 86 1.44 15.98 -23.29
N PHE A 87 0.54 15.14 -22.78
CA PHE A 87 -0.77 15.49 -22.26
C PHE A 87 -1.09 14.64 -21.03
N SER A 88 -2.11 15.07 -20.27
CA SER A 88 -2.66 14.31 -19.15
C SER A 88 -4.14 14.03 -19.41
N THR A 89 -4.56 12.79 -19.23
CA THR A 89 -5.95 12.34 -19.35
C THR A 89 -6.12 11.05 -18.54
N ASP A 90 -7.35 10.71 -18.20
CA ASP A 90 -7.68 9.42 -17.61
C ASP A 90 -7.46 8.32 -18.65
N LEU A 91 -6.42 7.51 -18.45
CA LEU A 91 -5.95 6.53 -19.42
C LEU A 91 -6.07 5.13 -18.82
N ALA A 92 -6.81 4.27 -19.52
CA ALA A 92 -7.00 2.87 -19.16
C ALA A 92 -6.58 1.98 -20.34
N GLY A 93 -5.79 0.94 -20.09
CA GLY A 93 -5.23 0.16 -21.19
C GLY A 93 -4.66 -1.19 -20.79
N LYS A 94 -4.30 -1.98 -21.79
CA LYS A 94 -3.81 -3.34 -21.60
C LYS A 94 -2.68 -3.68 -22.55
N THR A 95 -1.69 -4.40 -22.03
CA THR A 95 -0.66 -5.07 -22.84
C THR A 95 -1.06 -6.50 -23.17
N GLY A 96 -0.64 -6.99 -24.33
CA GLY A 96 -0.72 -8.40 -24.73
C GLY A 96 0.58 -8.86 -25.36
N THR A 97 0.96 -10.10 -25.09
CA THR A 97 2.18 -10.73 -25.64
C THR A 97 1.82 -12.18 -25.94
N SER A 98 1.88 -12.58 -27.21
CA SER A 98 1.71 -13.99 -27.58
C SER A 98 2.95 -14.81 -27.23
N GLU A 99 2.80 -16.13 -27.23
CA GLU A 99 3.89 -17.06 -26.94
C GLU A 99 5.08 -16.84 -27.88
N ASN A 100 6.29 -16.86 -27.33
CA ASN A 100 7.54 -16.47 -28.02
C ASN A 100 7.57 -15.02 -28.56
N GLU A 101 6.78 -14.10 -28.01
CA GLU A 101 6.82 -12.68 -28.39
C GLU A 101 6.55 -12.44 -29.90
N LYS A 102 5.68 -13.23 -30.52
CA LYS A 102 5.34 -13.06 -31.95
C LYS A 102 4.48 -11.82 -32.20
N ASP A 103 3.57 -11.57 -31.26
CA ASP A 103 2.61 -10.48 -31.31
C ASP A 103 2.71 -9.68 -30.02
N ILE A 104 3.01 -8.39 -30.16
CA ILE A 104 3.05 -7.45 -29.04
C ILE A 104 1.95 -6.43 -29.25
N TRP A 105 1.05 -6.36 -28.26
CA TRP A 105 -0.12 -5.50 -28.27
C TRP A 105 -0.04 -4.47 -27.15
N PHE A 106 -0.47 -3.25 -27.45
CA PHE A 106 -0.88 -2.28 -26.46
C PHE A 106 -2.11 -1.55 -26.95
N ILE A 107 -3.19 -1.62 -26.19
CA ILE A 107 -4.43 -0.89 -26.46
C ILE A 107 -4.72 -0.02 -25.25
N ALA A 108 -5.03 1.25 -25.47
CA ALA A 108 -5.46 2.13 -24.40
C ALA A 108 -6.56 3.08 -24.87
N SER A 109 -7.42 3.45 -23.93
CA SER A 109 -8.56 4.33 -24.13
C SER A 109 -8.48 5.51 -23.19
N THR A 110 -8.85 6.66 -23.74
CA THR A 110 -9.29 7.85 -23.01
C THR A 110 -10.82 7.86 -23.01
N PRO A 111 -11.48 8.82 -22.33
CA PRO A 111 -12.93 8.98 -22.43
C PRO A 111 -13.43 9.34 -23.84
N LYS A 112 -12.54 9.73 -24.77
CA LYS A 112 -12.89 10.21 -26.12
C LYS A 112 -12.44 9.30 -27.25
N VAL A 113 -11.34 8.58 -27.08
CA VAL A 113 -10.72 7.80 -28.15
C VAL A 113 -10.00 6.58 -27.60
N THR A 114 -10.07 5.48 -28.36
CA THR A 114 -9.29 4.27 -28.16
C THR A 114 -8.24 4.17 -29.26
N LEU A 115 -7.01 3.88 -28.88
CA LEU A 115 -5.89 3.67 -29.80
C LEU A 115 -5.24 2.32 -29.50
N SER A 116 -4.98 1.54 -30.55
CA SER A 116 -4.30 0.25 -30.46
C SER A 116 -3.04 0.26 -31.30
N SER A 117 -1.98 -0.37 -30.78
CA SER A 117 -0.78 -0.68 -31.53
C SER A 117 -0.46 -2.17 -31.42
N TRP A 118 -0.20 -2.76 -32.57
CA TRP A 118 0.35 -4.10 -32.70
C TRP A 118 1.68 -4.00 -33.43
N ILE A 119 2.68 -4.73 -32.95
CA ILE A 119 3.90 -5.00 -33.70
C ILE A 119 4.12 -6.51 -33.75
N GLY A 120 4.60 -6.95 -34.90
CA GLY A 120 4.87 -8.34 -35.25
C GLY A 120 5.49 -8.40 -36.64
N TYR A 121 5.90 -9.59 -37.06
CA TYR A 121 6.42 -9.82 -38.41
C TYR A 121 5.36 -10.47 -39.29
N ASP A 122 5.24 -10.01 -40.53
CA ASP A 122 4.48 -10.72 -41.55
C ASP A 122 5.20 -12.03 -41.93
N ASN A 123 4.42 -13.09 -42.14
CA ASN A 123 4.87 -14.46 -42.19
C ASN A 123 5.72 -14.76 -43.44
N SER A 124 7.03 -14.58 -43.36
CA SER A 124 7.96 -15.15 -44.36
C SER A 124 9.09 -16.00 -43.78
N VAL A 125 9.31 -15.98 -42.46
CA VAL A 125 10.32 -16.84 -41.82
C VAL A 125 9.79 -17.34 -40.49
N LYS A 126 9.85 -18.65 -40.25
CA LYS A 126 9.29 -19.33 -39.07
C LYS A 126 9.94 -18.93 -37.72
N GLU A 127 10.91 -18.02 -37.71
CA GLU A 127 11.77 -17.72 -36.56
C GLU A 127 11.93 -16.22 -36.26
N ASN A 128 11.00 -15.36 -36.67
CA ASN A 128 11.07 -13.94 -36.31
C ASN A 128 10.29 -13.68 -35.00
N TYR A 129 10.98 -13.80 -33.88
CA TYR A 129 10.49 -13.37 -32.56
C TYR A 129 10.85 -11.91 -32.35
N LEU A 130 10.04 -11.12 -31.64
CA LEU A 130 10.40 -9.75 -31.29
C LEU A 130 11.29 -9.68 -30.06
N ASP A 131 12.31 -10.53 -29.94
CA ASP A 131 13.14 -10.60 -28.73
C ASP A 131 13.98 -9.32 -28.45
N GLU A 132 14.84 -9.38 -27.44
CA GLU A 132 15.75 -8.28 -27.08
C GLU A 132 16.81 -7.98 -28.16
N TYR A 133 17.05 -8.89 -29.10
CA TYR A 133 18.00 -8.72 -30.21
C TYR A 133 17.34 -8.10 -31.45
N SER A 134 16.01 -8.12 -31.51
CA SER A 134 15.22 -7.62 -32.63
C SER A 134 15.05 -6.10 -32.67
N GLY A 135 15.59 -5.40 -31.66
CA GLY A 135 15.58 -3.94 -31.57
C GLY A 135 15.98 -3.47 -30.18
N PRO A 136 16.13 -2.15 -29.98
CA PRO A 136 16.58 -1.62 -28.69
C PRO A 136 15.54 -1.87 -27.58
N GLY A 137 15.96 -2.59 -26.54
CA GLY A 137 15.17 -2.81 -25.32
C GLY A 137 14.06 -3.86 -25.48
N ASN A 138 13.22 -4.01 -24.45
CA ASN A 138 12.14 -5.00 -24.41
C ASN A 138 11.03 -4.71 -25.44
N SER A 139 10.53 -5.75 -26.09
CA SER A 139 9.50 -5.71 -27.14
C SER A 139 8.22 -4.98 -26.74
N GLY A 140 7.71 -5.25 -25.54
CA GLY A 140 6.58 -4.55 -24.94
C GLY A 140 6.84 -3.05 -24.78
N ARG A 141 8.04 -2.66 -24.33
CA ARG A 141 8.42 -1.25 -24.20
C ARG A 141 8.54 -0.55 -25.56
N ARG A 142 9.08 -1.23 -26.57
CA ARG A 142 9.16 -0.69 -27.94
C ARG A 142 7.77 -0.37 -28.48
N ASN A 143 6.81 -1.28 -28.34
CA ASN A 143 5.44 -1.05 -28.81
C ASN A 143 4.75 0.10 -28.04
N ARG A 144 4.92 0.16 -26.72
CA ARG A 144 4.35 1.23 -25.90
C ARG A 144 4.96 2.61 -26.20
N ALA A 145 6.25 2.67 -26.46
CA ALA A 145 6.91 3.90 -26.89
C ALA A 145 6.39 4.38 -28.26
N TYR A 146 6.22 3.45 -29.20
CA TYR A 146 5.57 3.75 -30.48
C TYR A 146 4.13 4.28 -30.29
N TRP A 147 3.33 3.60 -29.47
CA TRP A 147 1.98 4.05 -29.14
C TRP A 147 1.97 5.46 -28.53
N ALA A 148 2.88 5.76 -27.60
CA ALA A 148 2.97 7.07 -26.95
C ALA A 148 3.37 8.17 -27.95
N GLN A 149 4.30 7.88 -28.86
CA GLN A 149 4.65 8.81 -29.94
C GLN A 149 3.46 9.09 -30.86
N LEU A 150 2.69 8.06 -31.23
CA LEU A 150 1.49 8.21 -32.04
C LEU A 150 0.43 9.05 -31.31
N ALA A 151 0.17 8.77 -30.02
CA ALA A 151 -0.76 9.54 -29.20
C ALA A 151 -0.34 11.02 -29.08
N ASN A 152 0.96 11.29 -28.88
CA ASN A 152 1.49 12.65 -28.86
C ASN A 152 1.33 13.36 -30.21
N ALA A 153 1.57 12.65 -31.33
CA ALA A 153 1.38 13.21 -32.65
C ALA A 153 -0.09 13.58 -32.91
N ILE A 154 -1.04 12.72 -32.51
CA ILE A 154 -2.48 13.00 -32.58
C ILE A 154 -2.83 14.22 -31.72
N ASN A 155 -2.33 14.28 -30.47
CA ASN A 155 -2.56 15.41 -29.58
C ASN A 155 -2.01 16.74 -30.17
N ASN A 156 -0.82 16.71 -30.76
CA ASN A 156 -0.20 17.89 -31.38
C ASN A 156 -0.97 18.36 -32.62
N ALA A 157 -1.52 17.42 -33.39
CA ALA A 157 -2.33 17.74 -34.56
C ALA A 157 -3.70 18.31 -34.17
N ASN A 158 -4.35 17.70 -33.17
CA ASN A 158 -5.59 18.20 -32.60
C ASN A 158 -5.81 17.65 -31.17
N SER A 159 -5.61 18.51 -30.18
CA SER A 159 -5.74 18.17 -28.76
C SER A 159 -7.18 17.88 -28.33
N SER A 160 -8.19 18.29 -29.10
CA SER A 160 -9.59 18.00 -28.78
C SER A 160 -9.96 16.53 -28.96
N ILE A 161 -9.18 15.77 -29.73
CA ILE A 161 -9.42 14.35 -30.02
C ILE A 161 -9.14 13.48 -28.80
N ILE A 162 -8.00 13.73 -28.12
CA ILE A 162 -7.52 12.92 -27.00
C ILE A 162 -8.35 13.15 -25.73
N GLY A 163 -9.06 14.27 -25.64
CA GLY A 163 -9.85 14.61 -24.45
C GLY A 163 -8.96 14.89 -23.24
N SER A 164 -7.90 15.69 -23.40
CA SER A 164 -7.01 16.06 -22.29
C SER A 164 -7.81 16.66 -21.11
N GLY A 165 -7.46 16.24 -19.90
CA GLY A 165 -8.14 16.65 -18.66
C GLY A 165 -9.52 16.03 -18.44
N GLN A 166 -9.99 15.14 -19.31
CA GLN A 166 -11.25 14.42 -19.10
C GLN A 166 -11.02 13.12 -18.32
N SER A 167 -12.08 12.65 -17.65
CA SER A 167 -12.10 11.39 -16.91
C SER A 167 -13.31 10.55 -17.27
N PHE A 168 -13.17 9.22 -17.21
CA PHE A 168 -14.30 8.33 -17.41
C PHE A 168 -15.34 8.59 -16.32
N GLN A 169 -16.59 8.71 -16.72
CA GLN A 169 -17.67 9.04 -15.78
C GLN A 169 -18.11 7.78 -15.04
N GLN A 170 -18.02 7.80 -13.71
CA GLN A 170 -18.51 6.70 -12.89
C GLN A 170 -20.04 6.65 -12.94
N PRO A 171 -20.66 5.53 -13.40
CA PRO A 171 -22.10 5.40 -13.40
C PRO A 171 -22.64 5.22 -11.98
N GLY A 172 -23.94 5.49 -11.82
CA GLY A 172 -24.65 5.16 -10.58
C GLY A 172 -24.61 3.66 -10.27
N GLY A 173 -24.73 3.30 -8.99
CA GLY A 173 -24.70 1.91 -8.55
C GLY A 173 -23.30 1.30 -8.42
N ILE A 174 -22.23 2.09 -8.59
CA ILE A 174 -20.87 1.75 -8.12
C ILE A 174 -20.70 2.26 -6.69
N VAL A 175 -20.21 1.40 -5.80
CA VAL A 175 -20.00 1.69 -4.38
C VAL A 175 -18.63 1.20 -3.93
N SER A 176 -18.01 1.92 -3.00
CA SER A 176 -16.78 1.45 -2.35
C SER A 176 -17.12 0.46 -1.23
N SER A 177 -16.35 -0.61 -1.12
CA SER A 177 -16.49 -1.58 -0.05
C SER A 177 -15.14 -2.12 0.39
N THR A 178 -14.89 -2.10 1.70
CA THR A 178 -13.68 -2.64 2.30
C THR A 178 -13.71 -4.16 2.33
N VAL A 179 -12.64 -4.80 1.86
CA VAL A 179 -12.42 -6.25 1.84
C VAL A 179 -11.05 -6.57 2.44
N ASN A 180 -10.88 -7.80 2.92
CA ASN A 180 -9.58 -8.30 3.34
C ASN A 180 -8.66 -8.45 2.12
N GLU A 181 -7.46 -7.88 2.19
CA GLU A 181 -6.54 -7.77 1.05
C GLU A 181 -6.13 -9.13 0.47
N LYS A 182 -5.99 -10.16 1.32
CA LYS A 182 -5.56 -11.49 0.91
C LYS A 182 -6.66 -12.35 0.30
N THR A 183 -7.92 -12.04 0.61
CA THR A 183 -9.06 -12.89 0.20
C THR A 183 -10.04 -12.20 -0.72
N GLY A 184 -10.04 -10.86 -0.79
CA GLY A 184 -11.04 -10.09 -1.53
C GLY A 184 -12.47 -10.21 -0.96
N THR A 185 -12.60 -10.73 0.27
CA THR A 185 -13.90 -10.97 0.93
C THR A 185 -14.10 -10.06 2.13
N LYS A 186 -15.35 -9.92 2.60
CA LYS A 186 -15.63 -9.32 3.90
C LYS A 186 -15.06 -10.20 5.02
N ALA A 187 -14.66 -9.57 6.12
CA ALA A 187 -14.27 -10.27 7.33
C ALA A 187 -15.33 -11.30 7.74
N GLY A 188 -14.89 -12.46 8.21
CA GLY A 188 -15.77 -13.58 8.50
C GLY A 188 -15.04 -14.74 9.13
N LYS A 189 -15.81 -15.72 9.63
CA LYS A 189 -15.26 -16.97 10.15
C LYS A 189 -15.23 -18.02 9.05
N VAL A 190 -14.10 -18.70 8.92
CA VAL A 190 -13.93 -19.82 8.00
C VAL A 190 -13.61 -21.07 8.80
N LYS A 191 -14.37 -22.14 8.56
CA LYS A 191 -14.09 -23.46 9.11
C LYS A 191 -13.14 -24.21 8.18
N LEU A 192 -11.99 -24.61 8.71
CA LEU A 192 -10.99 -25.39 7.98
C LEU A 192 -11.37 -26.87 7.93
N GLY A 193 -10.78 -27.61 6.99
CA GLY A 193 -10.96 -29.07 6.88
C GLY A 193 -10.52 -29.85 8.14
N THR A 194 -9.73 -29.23 9.01
CA THR A 194 -9.34 -29.78 10.34
C THR A 194 -10.42 -29.60 11.41
N GLY A 195 -11.52 -28.90 11.11
CA GLY A 195 -12.55 -28.51 12.05
C GLY A 195 -12.26 -27.23 12.83
N LYS A 196 -11.02 -26.71 12.77
CA LYS A 196 -10.63 -25.43 13.37
C LYS A 196 -11.33 -24.26 12.67
N GLU A 197 -11.84 -23.31 13.45
CA GLU A 197 -12.31 -22.03 12.92
C GLU A 197 -11.20 -20.98 12.95
N ILE A 198 -11.11 -20.20 11.89
CA ILE A 198 -10.25 -19.03 11.77
C ILE A 198 -11.12 -17.80 11.51
N VAL A 199 -10.70 -16.66 12.04
CA VAL A 199 -11.33 -15.37 11.72
C VAL A 199 -10.47 -14.71 10.65
N VAL A 200 -11.03 -14.54 9.47
CA VAL A 200 -10.38 -13.78 8.39
C VAL A 200 -10.32 -12.34 8.84
N SER A 201 -9.13 -11.95 9.29
CA SER A 201 -8.77 -10.64 9.81
C SER A 201 -7.39 -10.25 9.24
N GLY A 202 -7.00 -8.99 9.42
CA GLY A 202 -5.75 -8.46 8.89
C GLY A 202 -5.97 -7.22 8.04
N GLU A 203 -4.99 -6.92 7.18
CA GLU A 203 -5.04 -5.76 6.30
C GLU A 203 -6.24 -5.79 5.36
N THR A 204 -6.76 -4.61 5.10
CA THR A 204 -7.96 -4.41 4.30
C THR A 204 -7.73 -3.33 3.27
N VAL A 205 -8.31 -3.52 2.09
CA VAL A 205 -8.32 -2.54 1.00
C VAL A 205 -9.77 -2.16 0.67
N SER A 206 -9.99 -0.94 0.24
CA SER A 206 -11.31 -0.48 -0.22
C SER A 206 -11.34 -0.45 -1.73
N GLU A 207 -12.18 -1.30 -2.30
CA GLU A 207 -12.31 -1.48 -3.76
C GLU A 207 -13.68 -1.03 -4.24
N LEU A 208 -13.80 -0.78 -5.55
CA LEU A 208 -15.07 -0.47 -6.19
C LEU A 208 -15.85 -1.75 -6.52
N PHE A 209 -17.14 -1.73 -6.24
CA PHE A 209 -18.05 -2.84 -6.53
C PHE A 209 -19.32 -2.32 -7.20
N ASN A 210 -19.92 -3.18 -8.01
CA ASN A 210 -21.32 -3.00 -8.38
C ASN A 210 -22.17 -3.26 -7.13
N SER A 211 -23.03 -2.31 -6.78
CA SER A 211 -23.94 -2.36 -5.62
C SER A 211 -24.86 -3.59 -5.59
N GLN A 212 -25.14 -4.20 -6.76
CA GLN A 212 -25.90 -5.45 -6.84
C GLN A 212 -25.07 -6.69 -6.46
N TYR A 213 -23.73 -6.58 -6.49
CA TYR A 213 -22.78 -7.66 -6.33
C TYR A 213 -21.70 -7.32 -5.28
N LEU A 214 -22.16 -6.97 -4.08
CA LEU A 214 -21.26 -6.69 -2.96
C LEU A 214 -20.44 -7.92 -2.55
N PRO A 215 -19.20 -7.71 -2.04
CA PRO A 215 -18.36 -8.80 -1.59
C PRO A 215 -19.01 -9.51 -0.40
N LYS A 216 -18.97 -10.84 -0.44
CA LYS A 216 -19.56 -11.70 0.59
C LYS A 216 -18.58 -11.91 1.74
N GLY A 217 -19.10 -12.41 2.86
CA GLY A 217 -18.27 -12.90 3.97
C GLY A 217 -17.33 -14.00 3.51
N ALA A 218 -16.14 -14.06 4.12
CA ALA A 218 -15.14 -15.05 3.78
C ALA A 218 -15.68 -16.49 3.86
N THR A 219 -15.36 -17.28 2.85
CA THR A 219 -15.63 -18.73 2.82
C THR A 219 -14.32 -19.49 2.60
N TYR A 220 -14.31 -20.80 2.88
CA TYR A 220 -13.13 -21.62 2.63
C TYR A 220 -12.72 -21.62 1.15
N ASN A 221 -13.71 -21.65 0.24
CA ASN A 221 -13.55 -21.62 -1.21
C ASN A 221 -13.75 -20.20 -1.75
N PHE A 222 -12.94 -19.24 -1.27
CA PHE A 222 -13.07 -17.84 -1.69
C PHE A 222 -12.45 -17.56 -3.07
N ALA A 223 -11.39 -18.27 -3.44
CA ALA A 223 -10.63 -18.03 -4.66
C ALA A 223 -11.24 -18.71 -5.89
N LEU A 224 -11.33 -17.98 -7.00
CA LEU A 224 -11.84 -18.50 -8.27
C LEU A 224 -10.86 -19.52 -8.87
N GLY A 225 -11.34 -20.73 -9.15
CA GLY A 225 -10.55 -21.79 -9.80
C GLY A 225 -9.50 -22.49 -8.93
N ALA A 226 -9.37 -22.11 -7.65
CA ALA A 226 -8.42 -22.75 -6.74
C ALA A 226 -8.84 -24.19 -6.42
N ASN A 227 -7.89 -25.11 -6.45
CA ASN A 227 -8.14 -26.49 -6.05
C ASN A 227 -7.99 -26.68 -4.53
N ASN A 228 -8.38 -27.85 -4.02
CA ASN A 228 -8.35 -28.14 -2.58
C ASN A 228 -6.95 -28.04 -1.96
N LYS A 229 -5.90 -28.39 -2.70
CA LYS A 229 -4.52 -28.29 -2.24
C LYS A 229 -4.13 -26.81 -2.09
N ASP A 230 -4.41 -25.99 -3.09
CA ASP A 230 -4.10 -24.55 -3.07
C ASP A 230 -4.77 -23.85 -1.89
N LEU A 231 -6.07 -24.13 -1.69
CA LEU A 231 -6.83 -23.57 -0.57
C LEU A 231 -6.29 -24.04 0.78
N LYS A 232 -5.95 -25.34 0.89
CA LYS A 232 -5.35 -25.89 2.11
C LYS A 232 -4.01 -25.24 2.42
N ASP A 233 -3.15 -25.08 1.42
CA ASP A 233 -1.84 -24.47 1.58
C ASP A 233 -1.96 -22.98 1.96
N PHE A 234 -2.87 -22.24 1.32
CA PHE A 234 -3.19 -20.86 1.68
C PHE A 234 -3.63 -20.72 3.14
N TRP A 235 -4.63 -21.50 3.56
CA TRP A 235 -5.18 -21.39 4.92
C TRP A 235 -4.18 -21.84 5.99
N ASN A 236 -3.36 -22.87 5.72
CA ASN A 236 -2.25 -23.25 6.60
C ASN A 236 -1.21 -22.13 6.72
N GLY A 237 -0.94 -21.42 5.62
CA GLY A 237 -0.09 -20.22 5.62
C GLY A 237 -0.62 -19.13 6.54
N ILE A 238 -1.92 -18.82 6.48
CA ILE A 238 -2.57 -17.84 7.37
C ILE A 238 -2.43 -18.25 8.84
N VAL A 239 -2.76 -19.49 9.18
CA VAL A 239 -2.65 -20.00 10.57
C VAL A 239 -1.22 -19.93 11.09
N THR A 240 -0.25 -20.24 10.24
CA THR A 240 1.18 -20.21 10.61
C THR A 240 1.65 -18.77 10.85
N ALA A 241 1.23 -17.83 9.99
CA ALA A 241 1.55 -16.42 10.14
C ALA A 241 0.96 -15.84 11.44
N GLU A 242 -0.31 -16.11 11.73
CA GLU A 242 -0.96 -15.68 12.98
C GLU A 242 -0.27 -16.22 14.23
N ALA A 243 0.16 -17.49 14.19
CA ALA A 243 0.89 -18.10 15.29
C ALA A 243 2.26 -17.44 15.53
N LYS A 244 2.97 -17.11 14.45
CA LYS A 244 4.25 -16.37 14.52
C LYS A 244 4.06 -14.97 15.09
N GLU A 245 3.07 -14.23 14.59
CA GLU A 245 2.78 -12.86 15.05
C GLU A 245 2.41 -12.84 16.54
N LYS A 246 1.59 -13.79 17.00
CA LYS A 246 1.26 -13.93 18.43
C LYS A 246 2.49 -14.26 19.29
N ALA A 247 3.37 -15.14 18.82
CA ALA A 247 4.59 -15.47 19.53
C ALA A 247 5.54 -14.26 19.64
N GLU A 248 5.64 -13.47 18.57
CA GLU A 248 6.48 -12.27 18.52
C GLU A 248 5.92 -11.14 19.43
N LYS A 249 4.60 -10.91 19.41
CA LYS A 249 3.94 -10.00 20.35
C LYS A 249 4.15 -10.42 21.80
N ALA A 250 3.96 -11.70 22.12
CA ALA A 250 4.18 -12.22 23.47
C ALA A 250 5.64 -12.05 23.93
N LYS A 251 6.60 -12.26 23.03
CA LYS A 251 8.02 -12.02 23.32
C LYS A 251 8.30 -10.53 23.61
N THR A 252 7.76 -9.64 22.79
CA THR A 252 7.92 -8.19 22.93
C THR A 252 7.30 -7.69 24.25
N GLU A 253 6.11 -8.16 24.59
CA GLU A 253 5.45 -7.85 25.88
C GLU A 253 6.24 -8.37 27.07
N ALA A 254 6.80 -9.58 26.98
CA ALA A 254 7.65 -10.15 28.03
C ALA A 254 8.94 -9.36 28.23
N GLU A 255 9.59 -8.92 27.15
CA GLU A 255 10.77 -8.06 27.18
C GLU A 255 10.46 -6.68 27.78
N ALA A 256 9.33 -6.07 27.40
CA ALA A 256 8.88 -4.80 27.96
C ALA A 256 8.60 -4.91 29.47
N LYS A 257 7.92 -5.98 29.90
CA LYS A 257 7.65 -6.23 31.32
C LYS A 257 8.93 -6.42 32.13
N LYS A 258 9.90 -7.16 31.60
CA LYS A 258 11.20 -7.38 32.25
C LYS A 258 12.01 -6.09 32.36
N LYS A 259 11.96 -5.22 31.34
CA LYS A 259 12.60 -3.90 31.36
C LYS A 259 11.98 -3.01 32.44
N ALA A 260 10.65 -2.93 32.50
CA ALA A 260 9.94 -2.15 33.52
C ALA A 260 10.23 -2.66 34.95
N GLU A 261 10.32 -3.97 35.16
CA GLU A 261 10.66 -4.54 36.47
C GLU A 261 12.10 -4.20 36.89
N ASN A 262 13.05 -4.21 35.95
CA ASN A 262 14.44 -3.83 36.21
C ASN A 262 14.58 -2.33 36.51
N GLU A 263 13.87 -1.47 35.78
CA GLU A 263 13.83 -0.02 36.04
C GLU A 263 13.25 0.27 37.44
N ALA A 264 12.14 -0.38 37.80
CA ALA A 264 11.54 -0.24 39.13
C ALA A 264 12.48 -0.72 40.26
N LYS A 265 13.23 -1.81 40.04
CA LYS A 265 14.25 -2.27 41.01
C LYS A 265 15.43 -1.31 41.14
N ALA A 266 15.85 -0.70 40.03
CA ALA A 266 16.93 0.29 40.04
C ALA A 266 16.51 1.57 40.79
N ASP A 267 15.29 2.06 40.55
CA ASP A 267 14.74 3.22 41.26
C ASP A 267 14.56 2.97 42.75
N ALA A 268 14.06 1.78 43.13
CA ALA A 268 13.95 1.38 44.53
C ALA A 268 15.32 1.30 45.23
N LYS A 269 16.33 0.77 44.54
CA LYS A 269 17.70 0.71 45.06
C LYS A 269 18.28 2.11 45.25
N LYS A 270 18.11 3.00 44.27
CA LYS A 270 18.59 4.39 44.35
C LYS A 270 17.94 5.14 45.51
N LYS A 271 16.63 4.97 45.70
CA LYS A 271 15.89 5.57 46.82
C LYS A 271 16.38 5.04 48.17
N ALA A 272 16.66 3.74 48.28
CA ALA A 272 17.21 3.14 49.50
C ALA A 272 18.64 3.64 49.81
N GLU A 273 19.48 3.84 48.79
CA GLU A 273 20.82 4.42 48.94
C GLU A 273 20.76 5.90 49.39
N GLU A 274 19.83 6.68 48.82
CA GLU A 274 19.58 8.08 49.24
C GLU A 274 19.08 8.16 50.70
N GLU A 275 18.15 7.30 51.10
CA GLU A 275 17.66 7.22 52.49
C GLU A 275 18.75 6.78 53.47
N ALA A 276 19.60 5.81 53.09
CA ALA A 276 20.72 5.36 53.91
C ALA A 276 21.77 6.46 54.10
N LYS A 277 22.09 7.20 53.03
CA LYS A 277 22.99 8.35 53.08
C LYS A 277 22.43 9.45 53.98
N ALA A 278 21.15 9.79 53.83
CA ALA A 278 20.49 10.79 54.68
C ALA A 278 20.53 10.42 56.18
N LYS A 279 20.33 9.14 56.52
CA LYS A 279 20.45 8.65 57.91
C LYS A 279 21.89 8.72 58.43
N SER A 280 22.87 8.38 57.60
CA SER A 280 24.29 8.49 57.95
C SER A 280 24.69 9.95 58.21
N ASP A 281 24.30 10.86 57.32
CA ASP A 281 24.60 12.29 57.44
C ASP A 281 23.93 12.89 58.69
N ALA A 282 22.69 12.51 58.99
CA ALA A 282 22.00 12.92 60.21
C ALA A 282 22.69 12.41 61.48
N LYS A 283 23.18 11.17 61.48
CA LYS A 283 23.92 10.59 62.61
C LYS A 283 25.25 11.32 62.82
N ALA A 284 26.00 11.59 61.75
CA ALA A 284 27.26 12.33 61.84
C ALA A 284 27.05 13.74 62.40
N LYS A 285 25.97 14.42 61.97
CA LYS A 285 25.60 15.74 62.50
C LYS A 285 25.27 15.70 63.99
N ALA A 286 24.53 14.69 64.43
CA ALA A 286 24.20 14.51 65.85
C ALA A 286 25.44 14.19 66.71
N GLU A 287 26.37 13.39 66.20
CA GLU A 287 27.65 13.11 66.88
C GLU A 287 28.53 14.36 66.98
N GLU A 288 28.57 15.21 65.94
CA GLU A 288 29.28 16.48 65.97
C GLU A 288 28.67 17.47 66.97
N GLU A 289 27.34 17.59 67.02
CA GLU A 289 26.64 18.43 68.01
C GLU A 289 26.88 17.95 69.44
N ALA A 290 26.86 16.63 69.67
CA ALA A 290 27.17 16.06 70.98
C ALA A 290 28.62 16.36 71.39
N ARG A 291 29.58 16.26 70.45
CA ARG A 291 30.99 16.55 70.71
C ARG A 291 31.22 18.02 71.06
N LYS A 292 30.55 18.94 70.34
CA LYS A 292 30.59 20.38 70.65
C LYS A 292 30.05 20.69 72.04
N LYS A 293 28.93 20.05 72.46
CA LYS A 293 28.41 20.20 73.82
C LYS A 293 29.41 19.74 74.89
N VAL A 294 30.04 18.59 74.70
CA VAL A 294 31.06 18.09 75.65
C VAL A 294 32.26 19.03 75.73
N GLU A 295 32.69 19.59 74.60
CA GLU A 295 33.80 20.56 74.56
C GLU A 295 33.43 21.88 75.25
N GLU A 296 32.20 22.34 75.08
CA GLU A 296 31.66 23.54 75.74
C GLU A 296 31.51 23.34 77.26
N GLU A 297 31.03 22.18 77.70
CA GLU A 297 30.97 21.79 79.11
C GLU A 297 32.37 21.66 79.73
N ALA A 298 33.33 21.08 79.01
CA ALA A 298 34.72 20.96 79.47
C ALA A 298 35.37 22.35 79.61
N LYS A 299 35.10 23.26 78.67
CA LYS A 299 35.59 24.65 78.73
C LYS A 299 34.96 25.41 79.90
N ALA A 300 33.66 25.27 80.12
CA ALA A 300 32.97 25.88 81.26
C ALA A 300 33.52 25.36 82.60
N LYS A 301 33.87 24.07 82.67
CA LYS A 301 34.48 23.47 83.86
C LYS A 301 35.91 23.97 84.09
N ALA A 302 36.71 24.09 83.04
CA ALA A 302 38.06 24.65 83.10
C ALA A 302 38.05 26.13 83.52
N ASP A 303 37.12 26.92 82.99
CA ASP A 303 36.94 28.33 83.37
C ASP A 303 36.51 28.45 84.85
N ALA A 304 35.66 27.53 85.34
CA ALA A 304 35.26 27.48 86.75
C ALA A 304 36.43 27.09 87.68
N GLU A 305 37.27 26.13 87.29
CA GLU A 305 38.48 25.76 88.04
C GLU A 305 39.52 26.90 88.04
N ALA A 306 39.72 27.57 86.90
CA ALA A 306 40.61 28.73 86.83
C ALA A 306 40.13 29.89 87.72
N LYS A 307 38.81 30.09 87.79
CA LYS A 307 38.21 31.09 88.69
C LYS A 307 38.36 30.71 90.16
N ALA A 308 38.22 29.43 90.49
CA ALA A 308 38.45 28.94 91.86
C ALA A 308 39.92 29.07 92.30
N LEU A 309 40.87 28.81 91.39
CA LEU A 309 42.30 29.02 91.65
C LEU A 309 42.64 30.50 91.82
N ALA A 310 42.04 31.39 91.03
CA ALA A 310 42.20 32.84 91.18
C ALA A 310 41.61 33.36 92.51
N GLU A 311 40.48 32.81 92.98
CA GLU A 311 39.92 33.13 94.29
C GLU A 311 40.76 32.57 95.46
N GLU A 312 41.45 31.43 95.26
CA GLU A 312 42.37 30.87 96.25
C GLU A 312 43.69 31.65 96.34
N GLU A 313 44.23 32.14 95.22
CA GLU A 313 45.39 33.05 95.21
C GLU A 313 45.04 34.42 95.82
N ALA A 314 43.86 34.97 95.52
CA ALA A 314 43.39 36.23 96.14
C ALA A 314 43.20 36.11 97.67
N LYS A 315 42.88 34.91 98.17
CA LYS A 315 42.85 34.63 99.63
C LYS A 315 44.23 34.49 100.26
N LYS A 316 45.26 34.09 99.51
CA LYS A 316 46.63 34.04 100.03
C LYS A 316 47.30 35.41 100.10
N GLU A 317 46.87 36.38 99.29
CA GLU A 317 47.33 37.77 99.39
C GLU A 317 46.62 38.60 100.48
N THR A 318 45.53 38.10 101.07
CA THR A 318 44.79 38.79 102.15
C THR A 318 45.13 38.33 103.58
N ASP A 319 45.94 37.27 103.74
CA ASP A 319 46.47 36.79 105.03
C ASP A 319 47.90 37.30 105.33
N SER A 320 48.38 38.29 104.56
CA SER A 320 49.58 39.07 104.86
C SER A 320 49.22 40.49 105.31
N GLU A 321 48.69 40.64 106.52
CA GLU A 321 48.77 41.86 107.36
C GLU A 321 48.47 41.55 108.83
#